data_AF-A0A537WDF0-F1
#
_entry.id   AF-A0A537WDF0-F1
#
_cell.length_a   1.000
_cell.length_b   1.000
_cell.length_c   1.000
_cell.angle_alpha   90.00
_cell.angle_beta   90.00
_cell.angle_gamma   90.00
#
_symmetry.space_group_name_H-M   'P 1'
#
loop_
_entity.id
_entity.type
_entity.pdbx_description
1 polymer ?
#
loop_
_entity_poly.entity_id
_entity_poly.type
_entity_poly.pdbx_seq_one_letter_code
_entity_poly.pdbx_strand_id
1 'polypeptide(L)'
;MARSAQLAMRGFGGRVRFWGDVLSGVKYRVFEALGALLVLASLLLVLALLTYFPGDASFDTAVAAPPRNYLGYDGAVIADLLMQSVGFAAYLVPAVLLGWAFRLMLRRPVHRFARRLAMLGAALILGALACSVLQIPGGPPAGAGGAVGWALLRLITSVGLAPLALP
;
A
#
# COMPACT_ATOMS: atom_id res chain seq x y z
N MET A 1 -25.97 4.64 57.49
CA MET A 1 -24.84 5.13 56.65
C MET A 1 -24.40 4.16 55.55
N ALA A 2 -24.54 2.84 55.68
CA ALA A 2 -24.10 1.88 54.64
C ALA A 2 -24.84 1.97 53.28
N ARG A 3 -26.14 2.30 53.27
CA ARG A 3 -26.95 2.37 52.04
C ARG A 3 -26.57 3.52 51.09
N SER A 4 -26.13 4.67 51.61
CA SER A 4 -25.73 5.83 50.78
C SER A 4 -24.40 5.59 50.06
N ALA A 5 -23.46 4.93 50.73
CA ALA A 5 -22.18 4.53 50.12
C ALA A 5 -22.37 3.49 48.98
N GLN A 6 -23.29 2.54 49.13
CA GLN A 6 -23.61 1.57 48.08
C GLN A 6 -24.28 2.20 46.85
N LEU A 7 -25.13 3.21 47.03
CA LEU A 7 -25.76 3.95 45.92
C LEU A 7 -24.75 4.79 45.15
N ALA A 8 -23.81 5.46 45.85
CA ALA A 8 -22.73 6.22 45.23
C ALA A 8 -21.79 5.31 44.41
N MET A 9 -21.43 4.14 44.95
CA MET A 9 -20.59 3.14 44.27
C MET A 9 -21.27 2.56 43.02
N ARG A 10 -22.58 2.28 43.07
CA ARG A 10 -23.35 1.83 41.89
C ARG A 10 -23.44 2.90 40.81
N GLY A 11 -23.62 4.18 41.19
CA GLY A 11 -23.67 5.29 40.25
C GLY A 11 -22.33 5.58 39.56
N PHE A 12 -21.20 5.37 40.26
CA PHE A 12 -19.87 5.52 39.67
C PHE A 12 -19.57 4.41 38.65
N GLY A 13 -19.85 3.14 39.00
CA GLY A 13 -19.68 2.01 38.10
C GLY A 13 -20.54 2.09 36.82
N GLY A 14 -21.78 2.58 36.94
CA GLY A 14 -22.65 2.81 35.78
C GLY A 14 -22.09 3.84 34.80
N ARG A 15 -21.50 4.93 35.33
CA ARG A 15 -20.86 5.97 34.51
C ARG A 15 -19.64 5.43 33.75
N VAL A 16 -18.77 4.68 34.42
CA VAL A 16 -17.57 4.09 33.80
C VAL A 16 -17.93 3.11 32.68
N ARG A 17 -18.96 2.27 32.88
CA ARG A 17 -19.44 1.33 31.86
C ARG A 17 -20.06 2.06 30.67
N PHE A 18 -20.91 3.06 30.92
CA PHE A 18 -21.51 3.91 29.89
C PHE A 18 -20.44 4.59 29.00
N TRP A 19 -19.42 5.21 29.60
CA TRP A 19 -18.33 5.80 28.83
C TRP A 19 -17.51 4.76 28.05
N GLY A 20 -17.32 3.56 28.63
CA GLY A 20 -16.68 2.43 27.94
C GLY A 20 -17.46 1.98 26.70
N ASP A 21 -18.78 1.87 26.80
CA ASP A 21 -19.65 1.46 25.70
C ASP A 21 -19.68 2.52 24.58
N VAL A 22 -19.76 3.80 24.95
CA VAL A 22 -19.68 4.93 24.00
C VAL A 22 -18.33 4.95 23.28
N LEU A 23 -17.21 4.85 24.01
CA LEU A 23 -15.87 4.81 23.42
C LEU A 23 -15.68 3.61 22.50
N SER A 24 -16.24 2.45 22.87
CA SER A 24 -16.18 1.24 22.05
C SER A 24 -16.96 1.43 20.75
N GLY A 25 -18.19 1.97 20.83
CA GLY A 25 -19.00 2.31 19.66
C GLY A 25 -18.29 3.23 18.68
N VAL A 26 -17.65 4.30 19.18
CA VAL A 26 -16.86 5.23 18.35
C VAL A 26 -15.66 4.53 17.71
N LYS A 27 -14.90 3.75 18.48
CA LYS A 27 -13.74 3.00 17.96
C LYS A 27 -14.14 2.07 16.82
N TYR A 28 -15.27 1.37 16.93
CA TYR A 28 -15.72 0.47 15.87
C TYR A 28 -16.07 1.20 14.58
N ARG A 29 -16.76 2.35 14.68
CA ARG A 29 -17.09 3.18 13.51
C ARG A 29 -15.85 3.76 12.85
N VAL A 30 -14.86 4.18 13.64
CA VAL A 30 -13.59 4.69 13.13
C VAL A 30 -12.82 3.59 12.38
N PHE A 31 -12.73 2.37 12.93
CA PHE A 31 -12.03 1.28 12.24
C PHE A 31 -12.73 0.84 10.94
N GLU A 32 -14.07 0.85 10.94
CA GLU A 32 -14.86 0.56 9.74
C GLU A 32 -14.66 1.64 8.65
N ALA A 33 -14.70 2.92 9.02
CA ALA A 33 -14.46 4.03 8.12
C ALA A 33 -13.02 4.03 7.57
N LEU A 34 -12.01 3.78 8.41
CA LEU A 34 -10.62 3.65 7.99
C LEU A 34 -10.44 2.45 7.03
N GLY A 35 -11.08 1.32 7.32
CA GLY A 35 -11.08 0.17 6.42
C GLY A 35 -11.66 0.51 5.05
N ALA A 36 -12.82 1.17 5.02
CA ALA A 36 -13.48 1.58 3.78
C ALA A 36 -12.63 2.57 2.98
N LEU A 37 -12.02 3.55 3.66
CA LEU A 37 -11.09 4.50 3.05
C LEU A 37 -9.88 3.79 2.44
N LEU A 38 -9.31 2.79 3.12
CA LEU A 38 -8.20 1.99 2.57
C LEU A 38 -8.61 1.16 1.36
N VAL A 39 -9.84 0.61 1.32
CA VAL A 39 -10.36 -0.07 0.12
C VAL A 39 -10.41 0.92 -1.04
N LEU A 40 -11.01 2.10 -0.83
CA LEU A 40 -11.12 3.13 -1.86
C LEU A 40 -9.73 3.55 -2.36
N ALA A 41 -8.80 3.85 -1.45
CA ALA A 41 -7.44 4.22 -1.80
C ALA A 41 -6.72 3.13 -2.62
N SER A 42 -6.92 1.86 -2.26
CA SER A 42 -6.33 0.75 -3.02
C SER A 42 -6.95 0.64 -4.42
N LEU A 43 -8.26 0.74 -4.56
CA LEU A 43 -8.93 0.69 -5.87
C LEU A 43 -8.48 1.85 -6.77
N LEU A 44 -8.36 3.05 -6.21
CA LEU A 44 -7.83 4.21 -6.91
C LEU A 44 -6.38 4.00 -7.36
N LEU A 45 -5.55 3.39 -6.51
CA LEU A 45 -4.16 3.07 -6.85
C LEU A 45 -4.06 2.00 -7.94
N VAL A 46 -4.90 0.97 -7.89
CA VAL A 46 -5.00 -0.04 -8.96
C VAL A 46 -5.42 0.64 -10.26
N LEU A 47 -6.44 1.51 -10.23
CA LEU A 47 -6.90 2.22 -11.41
C LEU A 47 -5.78 3.07 -12.00
N ALA A 48 -5.06 3.83 -11.16
CA ALA A 48 -3.92 4.64 -11.58
C ALA A 48 -2.81 3.79 -12.24
N LEU A 49 -2.47 2.62 -11.67
CA LEU A 49 -1.46 1.72 -12.22
C LEU A 49 -1.93 1.04 -13.51
N LEU A 50 -3.21 0.67 -13.62
CA LEU A 50 -3.78 0.05 -14.82
C LEU A 50 -3.87 1.05 -15.98
N THR A 51 -4.13 2.32 -15.69
CA THR A 51 -4.14 3.40 -16.69
C THR A 51 -2.80 4.12 -16.80
N TYR A 52 -1.71 3.47 -16.39
CA TYR A 52 -0.37 4.02 -16.58
C TYR A 52 -0.03 4.14 -18.07
N PHE A 53 0.49 5.30 -18.46
CA PHE A 53 1.02 5.53 -19.80
C PHE A 53 2.37 6.25 -19.69
N PRO A 54 3.45 5.69 -20.27
CA PRO A 54 4.80 6.28 -20.16
C PRO A 54 4.96 7.68 -20.75
N GLY A 55 4.02 8.12 -21.60
CA GLY A 55 4.04 9.45 -22.22
C GLY A 55 3.11 10.48 -21.57
N ASP A 56 2.49 10.16 -20.43
CA ASP A 56 1.64 11.10 -19.70
C ASP A 56 2.48 12.17 -19.00
N ALA A 57 1.89 13.35 -18.77
CA ALA A 57 2.54 14.40 -18.01
C ALA A 57 2.79 13.95 -16.56
N SER A 58 4.07 13.86 -16.15
CA SER A 58 4.53 13.46 -14.82
C SER A 58 5.69 14.37 -14.36
N PHE A 59 6.21 14.17 -13.14
CA PHE A 59 7.37 14.94 -12.65
C PHE A 59 8.59 14.84 -13.57
N ASP A 60 8.78 13.68 -14.22
CA ASP A 60 9.88 13.43 -15.15
C ASP A 60 9.52 13.71 -16.62
N THR A 61 8.22 13.88 -16.92
CA THR A 61 7.70 14.03 -18.29
C THR A 61 6.86 15.29 -18.41
N ALA A 62 7.48 16.41 -18.79
CA ALA A 62 6.77 17.67 -19.00
C ALA A 62 6.12 17.72 -20.40
N VAL A 63 4.85 17.32 -20.49
CA VAL A 63 4.06 17.35 -21.74
C VAL A 63 2.86 18.27 -21.55
N ALA A 64 2.58 19.14 -22.54
CA ALA A 64 1.45 20.08 -22.51
C ALA A 64 0.08 19.41 -22.77
N ALA A 65 0.04 18.09 -22.88
CA ALA A 65 -1.16 17.31 -23.15
C ALA A 65 -1.82 16.88 -21.82
N PRO A 66 -3.16 16.80 -21.77
CA PRO A 66 -3.84 16.28 -20.60
C PRO A 66 -3.44 14.81 -20.35
N PRO A 67 -3.22 14.41 -19.07
CA PRO A 67 -2.84 13.04 -18.73
C PRO A 67 -3.95 12.06 -19.12
N ARG A 68 -3.57 10.89 -19.66
CA ARG A 68 -4.51 9.82 -20.03
C ARG A 68 -4.95 9.00 -18.82
N ASN A 69 -4.23 9.09 -17.70
CA ASN A 69 -4.63 8.47 -16.44
C ASN A 69 -6.01 8.96 -15.98
N TYR A 70 -6.89 8.02 -15.60
CA TYR A 70 -8.26 8.39 -15.17
C TYR A 70 -8.30 9.18 -13.86
N LEU A 71 -7.24 9.11 -13.05
CA LEU A 71 -7.11 9.95 -11.85
C LEU A 71 -6.51 11.33 -12.16
N GLY A 72 -6.25 11.65 -13.43
CA GLY A 72 -5.63 12.91 -13.83
C GLY A 72 -4.13 12.95 -13.51
N TYR A 73 -3.61 14.15 -13.24
CA TYR A 73 -2.18 14.40 -13.06
C TYR A 73 -1.60 13.66 -11.85
N ASP A 74 -2.28 13.71 -10.70
CA ASP A 74 -1.80 13.06 -9.47
C ASP A 74 -1.70 11.54 -9.64
N GLY A 75 -2.66 10.93 -10.34
CA GLY A 75 -2.64 9.50 -10.68
C GLY A 75 -1.50 9.14 -11.62
N ALA A 76 -1.26 9.96 -12.65
CA ALA A 76 -0.16 9.77 -13.58
C ALA A 76 1.19 9.83 -12.87
N VAL A 77 1.39 10.82 -12.00
CA VAL A 77 2.61 10.99 -11.20
C VAL A 77 2.86 9.79 -10.27
N ILE A 78 1.85 9.35 -9.51
CA ILE A 78 2.02 8.23 -8.57
C ILE A 78 2.31 6.94 -9.32
N ALA A 79 1.58 6.68 -10.41
CA ALA A 79 1.78 5.49 -11.23
C ALA A 79 3.18 5.48 -11.86
N ASP A 80 3.65 6.63 -12.37
CA ASP A 80 4.97 6.76 -12.97
C ASP A 80 6.09 6.52 -11.95
N LEU A 81 6.05 7.17 -10.78
CA LEU A 81 7.04 6.97 -9.72
C LEU A 81 7.11 5.51 -9.24
N LEU A 82 5.96 4.85 -9.07
CA LEU A 82 5.91 3.45 -8.65
C LEU A 82 6.45 2.52 -9.74
N MET A 83 6.04 2.75 -10.99
CA MET A 83 6.44 1.90 -12.11
C MET A 83 7.91 2.09 -12.47
N GLN A 84 8.43 3.31 -12.39
CA GLN A 84 9.85 3.61 -12.63
C GLN A 84 10.74 3.08 -11.49
N SER A 85 10.26 3.11 -10.23
CA SER A 85 11.05 2.62 -9.09
C SER A 85 11.11 1.09 -9.03
N VAL A 86 9.96 0.42 -8.99
CA VAL A 86 9.85 -1.03 -8.72
C VAL A 86 9.14 -1.82 -9.83
N GLY A 87 8.72 -1.16 -10.91
CA GLY A 87 8.08 -1.82 -12.05
C GLY A 87 6.76 -2.49 -11.67
N PHE A 88 6.51 -3.67 -12.24
CA PHE A 88 5.28 -4.43 -11.98
C PHE A 88 5.12 -4.90 -10.54
N ALA A 89 6.19 -4.89 -9.73
CA ALA A 89 6.07 -5.15 -8.30
C ALA A 89 5.21 -4.10 -7.58
N ALA A 90 5.00 -2.92 -8.16
CA ALA A 90 4.13 -1.87 -7.64
C ALA A 90 2.70 -2.37 -7.34
N TYR A 91 2.19 -3.36 -8.08
CA TYR A 91 0.86 -3.95 -7.84
C TYR A 91 0.74 -4.67 -6.48
N LEU A 92 1.85 -4.98 -5.81
CA LEU A 92 1.83 -5.50 -4.44
C LEU A 92 1.37 -4.44 -3.43
N VAL A 93 1.60 -3.15 -3.70
CA VAL A 93 1.17 -2.06 -2.81
C VAL A 93 -0.35 -2.04 -2.62
N PRO A 94 -1.18 -1.93 -3.68
CA PRO A 94 -2.63 -1.97 -3.51
C PRO A 94 -3.12 -3.31 -2.93
N ALA A 95 -2.49 -4.43 -3.29
CA ALA A 95 -2.86 -5.74 -2.74
C ALA A 95 -2.67 -5.82 -1.22
N VAL A 96 -1.56 -5.31 -0.69
CA VAL A 96 -1.32 -5.25 0.75
C VAL A 96 -2.24 -4.25 1.44
N LEU A 97 -2.52 -3.10 0.83
CA LEU A 97 -3.49 -2.13 1.35
C LEU A 97 -4.89 -2.75 1.47
N LEU A 98 -5.35 -3.51 0.47
CA LEU A 98 -6.61 -4.26 0.56
C LEU A 98 -6.58 -5.28 1.69
N GLY A 99 -5.49 -6.03 1.83
CA GLY A 99 -5.31 -6.98 2.94
C GLY A 99 -5.40 -6.31 4.32
N TRP A 100 -4.91 -5.09 4.46
CA TRP A 100 -5.05 -4.29 5.69
C TRP A 100 -6.45 -3.73 5.87
N ALA A 101 -7.09 -3.27 4.79
CA ALA A 101 -8.47 -2.80 4.79
C ALA A 101 -9.42 -3.88 5.31
N PHE A 102 -9.32 -5.10 4.79
CA PHE A 102 -10.09 -6.24 5.27
C PHE A 102 -9.79 -6.57 6.73
N ARG A 103 -8.52 -6.52 7.18
CA ARG A 103 -8.19 -6.75 8.60
C ARG A 103 -8.82 -5.71 9.52
N LEU A 104 -8.81 -4.43 9.12
CA LEU A 104 -9.45 -3.33 9.83
C LEU A 104 -10.96 -3.55 9.94
N MET A 105 -11.61 -3.92 8.84
CA MET A 105 -13.04 -4.24 8.80
C MET A 105 -13.38 -5.48 9.66
N LEU A 106 -12.53 -6.51 9.63
CA LEU A 106 -12.66 -7.71 10.46
C LEU A 106 -12.26 -7.48 11.93
N ARG A 107 -11.97 -6.24 12.33
CA ARG A 107 -11.59 -5.85 13.70
C ARG A 107 -10.36 -6.62 14.21
N ARG A 108 -9.50 -7.07 13.30
CA ARG A 108 -8.27 -7.81 13.60
C ARG A 108 -7.15 -6.79 13.82
N PRO A 109 -6.53 -6.71 15.01
CA PRO A 109 -5.44 -5.79 15.25
C PRO A 109 -4.26 -6.06 14.31
N VAL A 110 -3.71 -4.98 13.73
CA VAL A 110 -2.52 -5.05 12.89
C VAL A 110 -1.29 -5.04 13.81
N HIS A 111 -0.98 -6.20 14.39
CA HIS A 111 0.23 -6.34 15.20
C HIS A 111 1.49 -6.21 14.34
N ARG A 112 2.50 -5.52 14.91
CA ARG A 112 3.83 -5.31 14.32
C ARG A 112 3.77 -4.63 12.95
N PHE A 113 3.11 -3.47 12.89
CA PHE A 113 2.98 -2.65 11.67
C PHE A 113 4.32 -2.41 10.97
N ALA A 114 5.35 -1.99 11.72
CA ALA A 114 6.70 -1.77 11.18
C ALA A 114 7.28 -3.01 10.48
N ARG A 115 7.10 -4.21 11.05
CA ARG A 115 7.55 -5.46 10.43
C ARG A 115 6.80 -5.77 9.15
N ARG A 116 5.50 -5.49 9.09
CA ARG A 116 4.71 -5.68 7.87
C ARG A 116 5.15 -4.73 6.76
N LEU A 117 5.46 -3.48 7.11
CA LEU A 117 5.99 -2.50 6.17
C LEU A 117 7.38 -2.92 5.66
N ALA A 118 8.25 -3.42 6.55
CA ALA A 118 9.54 -3.98 6.15
C ALA A 118 9.39 -5.20 5.22
N MET A 119 8.43 -6.10 5.51
CA MET A 119 8.11 -7.23 4.64
C MET A 119 7.57 -6.79 3.28
N LEU A 120 6.76 -5.73 3.23
CA LEU A 120 6.30 -5.14 1.97
C LEU A 120 7.50 -4.60 1.18
N GLY A 121 8.40 -3.84 1.82
CA GLY A 121 9.62 -3.36 1.18
C GLY A 121 10.48 -4.50 0.62
N ALA A 122 10.70 -5.55 1.40
CA ALA A 122 11.42 -6.74 0.93
C ALA A 122 10.70 -7.44 -0.23
N ALA A 123 9.37 -7.57 -0.17
CA ALA A 123 8.57 -8.15 -1.25
C ALA A 123 8.62 -7.31 -2.54
N LEU A 124 8.64 -5.98 -2.43
CA LEU A 124 8.80 -5.08 -3.56
C LEU A 124 10.18 -5.23 -4.20
N ILE A 125 11.25 -5.29 -3.40
CA ILE A 125 12.62 -5.48 -3.87
C ILE A 125 12.78 -6.83 -4.59
N LEU A 126 12.30 -7.92 -3.97
CA LEU A 126 12.37 -9.26 -4.55
C LEU A 126 11.48 -9.39 -5.79
N GLY A 127 10.29 -8.80 -5.76
CA GLY A 127 9.38 -8.74 -6.91
C GLY A 127 9.98 -7.95 -8.07
N ALA A 128 10.60 -6.80 -7.79
CA ALA A 128 11.30 -5.98 -8.77
C ALA A 128 12.44 -6.76 -9.45
N LEU A 129 13.26 -7.48 -8.66
CA LEU A 129 14.30 -8.36 -9.20
C LEU A 129 13.71 -9.49 -10.06
N ALA A 130 12.65 -10.16 -9.59
CA ALA A 130 12.00 -11.23 -10.35
C ALA A 130 11.42 -10.72 -11.68
N CYS A 131 10.77 -9.56 -11.65
CA CYS A 131 10.25 -8.92 -12.85
C CYS A 131 11.36 -8.40 -13.77
N SER A 132 12.54 -8.06 -13.26
CA SER A 132 13.67 -7.59 -14.08
C SER A 132 14.19 -8.63 -15.06
N VAL A 133 13.94 -9.92 -14.80
CA VAL A 133 14.32 -11.01 -15.73
C VAL A 133 13.29 -11.16 -16.85
N LEU A 134 12.06 -10.69 -16.63
CA LEU A 134 10.98 -10.77 -17.61
C LEU A 134 11.16 -9.67 -18.68
N GLN A 135 11.35 -10.08 -19.93
CA GLN A 135 11.28 -9.16 -21.06
C GLN A 135 9.81 -8.97 -21.47
N ILE A 136 9.18 -7.93 -20.93
CA ILE A 136 7.80 -7.57 -21.24
C ILE A 136 7.80 -6.45 -22.29
N PRO A 137 7.39 -6.73 -23.54
CA PRO A 137 7.24 -5.70 -24.57
C PRO A 137 6.22 -4.64 -24.14
N GLY A 138 6.57 -3.36 -24.22
CA GLY A 138 5.68 -2.27 -23.79
C GLY A 138 5.62 -2.05 -22.27
N GLY A 139 6.56 -2.64 -21.51
CA GLY A 139 6.77 -2.30 -20.11
C GLY A 139 7.27 -0.84 -19.91
N PRO A 140 7.40 -0.40 -18.65
CA PRO A 140 7.91 0.94 -18.36
C PRO A 140 9.33 1.15 -18.89
N PRO A 141 9.76 2.41 -19.10
CA PRO A 141 11.08 2.73 -19.66
C PRO A 141 12.26 2.11 -18.87
N ALA A 142 12.11 2.00 -17.55
CA ALA A 142 13.09 1.39 -16.66
C ALA A 142 13.12 -0.16 -16.70
N GLY A 143 12.29 -0.79 -17.53
CA GLY A 143 12.10 -2.24 -17.62
C GLY A 143 11.10 -2.79 -16.60
N ALA A 144 10.67 -4.04 -16.78
CA ALA A 144 9.60 -4.66 -15.99
C ALA A 144 9.85 -4.69 -14.47
N GLY A 145 11.11 -4.66 -14.03
CA GLY A 145 11.52 -4.58 -12.62
C GLY A 145 11.77 -3.16 -12.08
N GLY A 146 11.59 -2.12 -12.91
CA GLY A 146 11.96 -0.75 -12.57
C GLY A 146 13.45 -0.56 -12.29
N ALA A 147 13.80 0.62 -11.80
CA ALA A 147 15.17 1.01 -11.47
C ALA A 147 15.80 0.09 -10.40
N VAL A 148 15.02 -0.33 -9.40
CA VAL A 148 15.48 -1.25 -8.35
C VAL A 148 15.85 -2.61 -8.93
N GLY A 149 14.96 -3.21 -9.74
CA GLY A 149 15.22 -4.50 -10.38
C GLY A 149 16.42 -4.45 -11.31
N TRP A 150 16.52 -3.41 -12.13
CA TRP A 150 17.64 -3.20 -13.05
C TRP A 150 18.99 -3.06 -12.31
N ALA A 151 19.03 -2.27 -11.23
CA ALA A 151 20.25 -2.09 -10.44
C ALA A 151 20.68 -3.40 -9.76
N LEU A 152 19.74 -4.16 -9.20
CA LEU A 152 20.01 -5.44 -8.57
C LEU A 152 20.50 -6.49 -9.58
N LEU A 153 19.86 -6.57 -10.75
CA LEU A 153 20.29 -7.48 -11.80
C LEU A 153 21.72 -7.16 -12.27
N ARG A 154 22.05 -5.87 -12.42
CA ARG A 154 23.42 -5.43 -12.73
C ARG A 154 24.43 -5.81 -11.65
N LEU A 155 24.09 -5.65 -10.38
CA LEU A 155 24.94 -6.09 -9.28
C LEU A 155 25.18 -7.60 -9.34
N ILE A 156 24.13 -8.40 -9.51
CA ILE A 156 24.24 -9.87 -9.56
C ILE A 156 25.11 -10.32 -10.75
N THR A 157 24.87 -9.75 -11.93
CA THR A 157 25.66 -10.05 -13.13
C THR A 157 27.12 -9.61 -12.98
N SER A 158 27.39 -8.46 -12.33
CA SER A 158 28.74 -7.94 -12.11
C SER A 158 29.59 -8.80 -11.15
N VAL A 159 28.95 -9.56 -10.26
CA VAL A 159 29.62 -10.45 -9.29
C VAL A 159 29.99 -11.81 -9.94
N GLY A 160 29.70 -12.02 -11.23
CA GLY A 160 30.04 -13.24 -11.95
C GLY A 160 29.03 -14.38 -11.79
N LEU A 161 27.87 -14.12 -11.18
CA LEU A 161 26.73 -15.04 -11.14
C LEU A 161 25.88 -15.01 -12.42
N ALA A 162 26.37 -14.34 -13.46
CA ALA A 162 25.73 -14.25 -14.78
C ALA A 162 25.26 -15.59 -15.38
N PRO A 163 25.96 -16.74 -15.22
CA PRO A 163 25.49 -18.02 -15.75
C PRO A 163 24.42 -18.72 -14.89
N LEU A 164 24.11 -18.22 -13.68
CA LEU A 164 23.06 -18.77 -12.81
C LEU A 164 21.75 -17.96 -12.86
N ALA A 165 21.79 -16.73 -13.37
CA ALA A 165 20.66 -15.79 -13.37
C ALA A 165 19.82 -15.81 -14.67
N LEU A 166 20.26 -16.55 -15.70
CA LEU A 166 19.58 -16.68 -16.99
C LEU A 166 19.58 -18.15 -17.43
N PRO A 167 18.45 -18.72 -17.89
CA PRO A 167 18.46 -19.85 -18.81
C PRO A 167 18.95 -19.43 -20.21
#